data_AF-A0A3N5JFF9-F1
#
_entry.id   AF-A0A3N5JFF9-F1
#
_cell.length_a   1.000
_cell.length_b   1.000
_cell.length_c   1.000
_cell.angle_alpha   90.00
_cell.angle_beta   90.00
_cell.angle_gamma   90.00
#
_symmetry.space_group_name_H-M   'P 1'
#
loop_
_entity.id
_entity.type
_entity.pdbx_description
1 polymer ?
#
loop_
_entity_poly.entity_id
_entity_poly.type
_entity_poly.pdbx_seq_one_letter_code
_entity_poly.pdbx_strand_id
1 'polypeptide(L)' 'MPEGHVKWFNESKGFGFIAVDGQEKDVFVHHSAITMQGFRTLAEGQRVSFDIEEGKKGPAA' A
#
# COMPACT_ATOMS: atom_id res chain seq x y z
N MET A 1 14.19 -2.82 -0.25
CA MET A 1 12.73 -2.76 -0.42
C MET A 1 12.12 -2.80 0.96
N PRO A 2 11.36 -1.78 1.39
CA PRO A 2 10.62 -1.84 2.63
C PRO A 2 9.62 -2.99 2.63
N GLU A 3 9.43 -3.56 3.81
CA GLU A 3 8.49 -4.65 4.07
C GLU A 3 7.48 -4.21 5.13
N GLY A 4 6.30 -4.79 5.07
CA GLY A 4 5.25 -4.46 6.00
C GLY A 4 4.07 -5.40 5.89
N HIS A 5 2.99 -5.03 6.56
CA HIS A 5 1.73 -5.73 6.50
C HIS A 5 0.60 -4.78 6.14
N VAL A 6 -0.36 -5.28 5.36
CA VAL A 6 -1.53 -4.51 4.97
C VAL A 6 -2.35 -4.23 6.22
N LYS A 7 -2.45 -2.95 6.61
CA LYS A 7 -3.22 -2.53 7.77
C LYS A 7 -4.71 -2.63 7.51
N TRP A 8 -5.12 -2.26 6.30
CA TRP A 8 -6.46 -2.47 5.75
C TRP A 8 -6.44 -2.15 4.27
N PHE A 9 -7.38 -2.74 3.52
CA PHE A 9 -7.58 -2.42 2.10
C PHE A 9 -9.06 -2.52 1.77
N ASN A 10 -9.57 -1.52 1.04
CA ASN A 10 -10.94 -1.52 0.57
C ASN A 10 -10.96 -1.92 -0.91
N GLU A 11 -11.37 -3.15 -1.19
CA GLU A 11 -11.42 -3.70 -2.54
C GLU A 11 -12.43 -2.98 -3.43
N SER A 12 -13.55 -2.50 -2.87
CA SER A 12 -14.56 -1.74 -3.61
C SER A 12 -14.07 -0.37 -4.03
N LYS A 13 -13.25 0.29 -3.21
CA LYS A 13 -12.66 1.60 -3.51
C LYS A 13 -11.29 1.51 -4.20
N GLY A 14 -10.63 0.35 -4.14
CA GLY A 14 -9.33 0.12 -4.76
C GLY A 14 -8.15 0.81 -4.06
N PHE A 15 -8.24 1.06 -2.75
CA PHE A 15 -7.13 1.65 -1.99
C PHE A 15 -7.09 1.17 -0.54
N GLY A 16 -5.93 1.35 0.10
CA GLY A 16 -5.71 0.98 1.49
C GLY A 16 -4.42 1.56 2.05
N PHE A 17 -3.98 0.99 3.17
CA PHE A 17 -2.75 1.37 3.85
C PHE A 17 -1.96 0.14 4.28
N ILE A 18 -0.64 0.29 4.25
CA ILE A 18 0.33 -0.71 4.67
C ILE A 18 1.10 -0.14 5.85
N ALA A 19 1.13 -0.87 6.96
CA ALA A 19 2.01 -0.57 8.07
C ALA A 19 3.41 -1.11 7.75
N VAL A 20 4.41 -0.23 7.75
CA VAL A 20 5.79 -0.59 7.41
C VAL A 20 6.52 -1.07 8.65
N ASP A 21 7.22 -2.18 8.55
CA ASP A 21 7.99 -2.73 9.67
C ASP A 21 9.09 -1.73 10.08
N GLY A 22 9.11 -1.34 11.35
CA GLY A 22 10.09 -0.40 11.90
C GLY A 22 9.84 1.08 11.60
N GLN A 23 8.69 1.45 11.02
CA GLN A 23 8.28 2.85 10.86
C GLN A 23 6.89 3.08 11.46
N GLU A 24 6.67 4.23 12.09
CA GLU A 24 5.35 4.61 12.61
C GLU A 24 4.40 5.10 11.49
N LYS A 25 4.95 5.44 10.32
CA LYS A 25 4.16 5.97 9.21
C LYS A 25 3.55 4.84 8.40
N ASP A 26 2.23 4.87 8.25
CA ASP A 26 1.52 4.04 7.29
C ASP A 26 1.76 4.54 5.86
N VAL A 27 1.95 3.62 4.93
CA VAL A 27 2.11 3.91 3.50
C VAL A 27 0.78 3.69 2.80
N PHE A 28 0.32 4.71 2.07
CA PHE A 28 -0.86 4.60 1.23
C PHE A 28 -0.59 3.72 0.01
N VAL A 29 -1.53 2.83 -0.32
CA VAL A 29 -1.47 1.98 -1.51
C VAL A 29 -2.74 2.11 -2.34
N HIS A 30 -2.58 2.31 -3.64
CA HIS A 30 -3.66 2.28 -4.62
C HIS A 30 -3.57 1.01 -5.46
N HIS A 31 -4.71 0.45 -5.88
CA HIS A 31 -4.76 -0.80 -6.64
C HIS A 31 -3.97 -0.71 -7.97
N SER A 32 -3.76 0.50 -8.51
CA SER A 32 -2.95 0.70 -9.71
C SER A 32 -1.48 0.36 -9.51
N ALA A 33 -0.96 0.48 -8.28
CA ALA A 33 0.42 0.19 -7.91
C ALA A 33 0.66 -1.29 -7.55
N ILE A 34 -0.41 -2.10 -7.45
CA ILE A 34 -0.30 -3.52 -7.14
C ILE A 34 0.08 -4.29 -8.40
N THR A 35 1.31 -4.77 -8.45
CA THR A 35 1.82 -5.62 -9.53
C THR A 35 1.55 -7.08 -9.20
N MET A 36 0.31 -7.54 -9.41
CA MET A 36 -0.09 -8.95 -9.24
C MET A 36 -0.86 -9.43 -10.47
N GLN A 37 -0.65 -10.69 -10.88
CA GLN A 37 -1.44 -11.32 -11.92
C GLN A 37 -2.81 -11.72 -11.36
N GLY A 38 -3.88 -11.09 -11.84
CA GLY A 38 -5.25 -11.33 -11.40
C GLY A 38 -5.89 -10.12 -10.70
N PHE A 39 -6.67 -10.38 -9.65
CA PHE A 39 -7.32 -9.33 -8.86
C PHE A 39 -6.28 -8.57 -8.02
N ARG A 40 -6.22 -7.26 -8.21
CA ARG A 40 -5.29 -6.35 -7.53
C ARG A 40 -5.85 -5.97 -6.15
N THR A 41 -6.00 -6.96 -5.28
CA THR A 41 -6.51 -6.76 -3.92
C THR A 41 -5.50 -7.22 -2.87
N LEU A 42 -5.63 -6.68 -1.67
CA LEU A 42 -4.76 -6.95 -0.53
C LEU A 42 -5.63 -7.39 0.65
N ALA A 43 -5.27 -8.49 1.29
CA ALA A 43 -5.94 -8.92 2.52
C ALA A 43 -5.34 -8.20 3.74
N GLU A 44 -6.16 -7.85 4.73
CA GLU A 44 -5.68 -7.32 6.01
C GLU A 44 -4.71 -8.32 6.67
N GLY A 45 -3.60 -7.81 7.20
CA GLY A 45 -2.52 -8.61 7.79
C GLY A 45 -1.58 -9.27 6.77
N GLN A 46 -1.86 -9.17 5.46
CA GLN A 46 -1.00 -9.77 4.44
C GLN A 46 0.39 -9.11 4.44
N ARG A 47 1.44 -9.94 4.48
CA ARG A 47 2.84 -9.48 4.34
C ARG A 47 3.06 -9.03 2.90
N VAL A 48 3.62 -7.84 2.73
CA VAL A 48 3.90 -7.26 1.41
C VAL A 48 5.27 -6.59 1.42
N SER A 49 5.99 -6.74 0.31
CA SER A 49 7.18 -5.96 0.00
C SER A 49 6.80 -4.94 -1.06
N PHE A 50 7.22 -3.70 -0.88
CA PHE A 50 6.84 -2.59 -1.76
C PHE A 50 8.02 -1.65 -1.90
N ASP A 51 7.94 -0.75 -2.88
CA ASP A 51 8.85 0.38 -3.00
C ASP A 51 8.09 1.63 -2.60
N ILE A 52 8.69 2.45 -1.73
CA ILE A 52 8.08 3.72 -1.31
C ILE A 52 8.56 4.77 -2.31
N GLU A 53 7.71 5.09 -3.28
CA GLU A 53 7.96 6.25 -4.13
C GLU A 53 7.51 7.52 -3.39
N GLU A 54 8.46 8.38 -3.02
CA GLU A 54 8.17 9.75 -2.61
C GLU A 54 7.64 10.51 -3.83
N GLY A 55 6.33 10.45 -4.03
CA GLY A 55 5.68 11.12 -5.15
C GLY A 55 6.08 12.59 -5.21
N LYS A 56 6.41 13.09 -6.41
CA LYS A 56 6.73 14.50 -6.70
C LYS A 56 5.61 15.50 -6.37
N LYS A 57 4.47 15.06 -5.86
CA LYS A 57 3.35 15.92 -5.50
C LYS A 57 3.29 16.07 -3.99
N GLY A 58 4.00 17.10 -3.52
CA GLY A 58 3.53 17.94 -2.43
C GLY A 58 2.09 18.43 -2.67
N PRO A 59 1.51 19.20 -1.73
CA PRO A 59 0.07 19.25 -1.49
C PRO A 59 -0.75 19.43 -2.78
N ALA A 60 -1.60 18.45 -3.08
CA ALA A 60 -2.65 18.58 -4.08
C ALA A 60 -3.99 18.64 -3.35
N ALA A 61 -4.72 19.73 -3.60
CA ALA A 61 -6.12 19.93 -3.22
C ALA A 61 -7.06 19.05 -4.04
#